data_AF-A0A3D6EWM1-F1
#
_entry.id   AF-A0A3D6EWM1-F1
#
_cell.length_a   1.000
_cell.length_b   1.000
_cell.length_c   1.000
_cell.angle_alpha   90.00
_cell.angle_beta   90.00
_cell.angle_gamma   90.00
#
_symmetry.space_group_name_H-M   'P 1'
#
loop_
_entity.id
_entity.type
_entity.pdbx_description
1 polymer ?
#
loop_
_entity_poly.entity_id
_entity_poly.type
_entity_poly.pdbx_seq_one_letter_code
_entity_poly.pdbx_strand_id
1 'polypeptide(L)'
;KTTQADNVHIRLTRVPTQLTANFMAAPKLRLGAGIVTHSGIKLNADGIGDNLTFKSNAGPVFEIAYYGIGLSFTALKYTDQNNETYSANAFGITFSGVLPGMNK
;
A
#
# COMPACT_ATOMS: atom_id res chain seq x y z
N LYS A 1 -22.25 20.64 -26.14
CA LYS A 1 -21.87 19.85 -24.94
C LYS A 1 -20.60 19.10 -25.31
N THR A 2 -19.43 19.61 -24.93
CA THR A 2 -18.13 19.08 -25.37
C THR A 2 -17.58 18.10 -24.34
N THR A 3 -17.21 16.94 -24.84
CA THR A 3 -16.62 15.77 -24.19
C THR A 3 -15.23 16.07 -23.61
N GLN A 4 -15.19 16.78 -22.47
CA GLN A 4 -13.93 16.96 -21.73
C GLN A 4 -13.53 15.71 -20.92
N ALA A 5 -14.36 14.67 -20.91
CA ALA A 5 -14.16 13.44 -20.12
C ALA A 5 -13.56 12.28 -20.94
N ASP A 6 -13.54 12.35 -22.27
CA ASP A 6 -13.19 11.20 -23.11
C ASP A 6 -11.68 10.90 -23.17
N ASN A 7 -10.83 11.74 -22.57
CA ASN A 7 -9.37 11.61 -22.75
C ASN A 7 -8.50 12.02 -21.54
N VAL A 8 -9.04 12.06 -20.33
CA VAL A 8 -8.25 12.47 -19.15
C VAL A 8 -7.72 11.27 -18.37
N HIS A 9 -6.40 11.20 -18.27
CA HIS A 9 -5.66 10.15 -17.56
C HIS A 9 -5.20 10.63 -16.18
N ILE A 10 -6.04 10.43 -15.17
CA ILE A 10 -5.63 10.65 -13.77
C ILE A 10 -4.79 9.45 -13.32
N ARG A 11 -3.52 9.69 -12.96
CA ARG A 11 -2.59 8.62 -12.53
C ARG A 11 -1.90 8.97 -11.22
N LEU A 12 -2.04 8.07 -10.24
CA LEU A 12 -1.24 8.07 -9.02
C LEU A 12 -0.10 7.06 -9.15
N THR A 13 1.14 7.52 -9.07
CA THR A 13 2.35 6.68 -9.08
C THR A 13 2.99 6.70 -7.70
N ARG A 14 3.40 5.55 -7.18
CA ARG A 14 4.12 5.42 -5.89
C ARG A 14 4.96 4.14 -5.86
N VAL A 15 6.04 4.15 -5.07
CA VAL A 15 6.87 2.97 -4.79
C VAL A 15 6.70 2.58 -3.32
N PRO A 16 5.92 1.53 -3.00
CA PRO A 16 5.76 1.07 -1.63
C PRO A 16 6.92 0.16 -1.22
N THR A 17 7.49 0.43 -0.04
CA THR A 17 8.46 -0.44 0.63
C THR A 17 7.86 -0.89 1.95
N GLN A 18 7.82 -2.20 2.18
CA GLN A 18 7.23 -2.80 3.37
C GLN A 18 8.22 -3.74 4.04
N LEU A 19 8.36 -3.61 5.35
CA LEU A 19 9.14 -4.50 6.21
C LEU A 19 8.22 -5.08 7.28
N THR A 20 8.05 -6.41 7.28
CA THR A 20 7.19 -7.11 8.25
C THR A 20 7.95 -8.20 8.98
N ALA A 21 7.76 -8.24 10.30
CA ALA A 21 8.05 -9.40 11.12
C ALA A 21 6.83 -10.34 11.07
N ASN A 22 7.09 -11.63 10.88
CA ASN A 22 6.06 -12.65 10.75
C ASN A 22 6.28 -13.74 11.78
N PHE A 23 5.23 -14.09 12.51
CA PHE A 23 5.25 -15.10 13.56
C PHE A 23 4.17 -16.16 13.32
N MET A 24 4.57 -17.43 13.30
CA MET A 24 3.67 -18.58 13.19
C MET A 24 3.14 -18.92 14.59
N ALA A 25 1.98 -18.39 14.95
CA ALA A 25 1.35 -18.66 16.24
C ALA A 25 0.79 -20.10 16.34
N ALA A 26 0.44 -20.71 15.20
CA ALA A 26 0.08 -22.11 15.08
C ALA A 26 0.49 -22.63 13.68
N PRO A 27 0.51 -23.94 13.41
CA PRO A 27 0.97 -24.50 12.13
C PRO A 27 0.29 -23.91 10.88
N LYS A 28 -0.92 -23.35 11.05
CA LYS A 28 -1.71 -22.75 9.97
C LYS A 28 -2.01 -21.27 10.21
N LEU A 29 -1.61 -20.69 11.34
CA LEU A 29 -1.94 -19.32 11.73
C LEU A 29 -0.67 -18.48 11.79
N ARG A 30 -0.63 -17.43 10.99
CA ARG A 30 0.47 -16.46 10.94
C ARG A 30 -0.04 -15.08 11.32
N LEU A 31 0.72 -14.42 12.18
CA LEU A 31 0.54 -13.01 12.52
C LEU A 31 1.71 -12.23 11.95
N GLY A 32 1.42 -11.11 11.31
CA GLY A 32 2.41 -10.19 10.76
C GLY A 32 2.23 -8.80 11.35
N ALA A 33 3.33 -8.14 11.65
CA ALA A 33 3.33 -6.73 12.01
C ALA A 33 4.57 -6.05 11.45
N GLY A 34 4.46 -4.80 11.04
CA GLY A 34 5.58 -4.11 10.43
C GLY A 34 5.31 -2.65 10.12
N ILE A 35 6.20 -2.12 9.28
CA ILE A 35 6.16 -0.76 8.79
C ILE A 35 6.11 -0.75 7.28
N VAL A 36 5.41 0.23 6.73
CA VAL A 36 5.34 0.51 5.30
C VAL A 36 5.60 1.98 5.06
N THR A 37 6.30 2.28 3.97
CA THR A 37 6.64 3.64 3.54
C THR A 37 6.43 3.72 2.04
N HIS A 38 5.85 4.81 1.56
CA HIS A 38 5.64 5.04 0.14
C HIS A 38 6.53 6.18 -0.34
N SER A 39 7.40 5.92 -1.32
CA SER A 39 8.27 6.93 -1.91
C SER A 39 7.79 7.35 -3.29
N GLY A 40 8.15 8.57 -3.69
CA GLY A 40 7.90 9.09 -5.05
C GLY A 40 6.41 9.20 -5.41
N ILE A 41 5.56 9.60 -4.46
CA ILE A 41 4.12 9.73 -4.69
C ILE A 41 3.85 10.94 -5.59
N LYS A 42 3.36 10.68 -6.80
CA LYS A 42 3.01 11.69 -7.80
C LYS A 42 1.59 11.44 -8.31
N LEU A 43 0.73 12.43 -8.18
CA LEU A 43 -0.59 12.46 -8.81
C LEU A 43 -0.53 13.35 -10.04
N ASN A 44 -0.73 12.75 -11.21
CA ASN A 44 -0.91 13.48 -12.46
C ASN A 44 -2.40 13.59 -12.73
N ALA A 45 -2.93 14.82 -12.80
CA ALA A 45 -4.35 15.09 -12.99
C ALA A 45 -4.74 15.47 -14.44
N ASP A 46 -3.78 15.36 -15.37
CA ASP A 46 -3.97 15.47 -16.83
C ASP A 46 -4.86 16.64 -17.27
N GLY A 47 -4.59 17.82 -16.68
CA GLY A 47 -5.25 19.08 -17.04
C GLY A 47 -6.61 19.34 -16.37
N ILE A 48 -7.18 18.39 -15.62
CA ILE A 48 -8.42 18.61 -14.81
C ILE A 48 -8.10 19.20 -13.42
N GLY A 49 -6.84 19.17 -12.99
CA GLY A 49 -6.37 19.78 -11.74
C GLY A 49 -4.85 19.88 -11.66
N ASP A 50 -4.34 20.34 -10.51
CA ASP A 50 -2.91 20.47 -10.27
C ASP A 50 -2.23 19.11 -10.07
N ASN A 51 -1.01 18.97 -10.60
CA ASN A 51 -0.17 17.83 -10.30
C ASN A 51 0.34 17.94 -8.86
N LEU A 52 0.07 16.93 -8.03
CA LEU A 52 0.44 16.93 -6.62
C LEU A 52 1.59 15.97 -6.36
N THR A 53 2.58 16.44 -5.60
CA THR A 53 3.62 15.58 -5.02
C THR A 53 3.34 15.40 -3.54
N PHE A 54 3.36 14.16 -3.06
CA PHE A 54 3.14 13.87 -1.65
C PHE A 54 4.40 13.34 -1.00
N LYS A 55 4.63 13.75 0.25
CA LYS A 55 5.56 13.09 1.16
C LYS A 55 4.77 12.04 1.94
N SER A 56 5.20 10.78 1.86
CA SER A 56 4.65 9.74 2.73
C SER A 56 5.38 9.72 4.04
N ASN A 57 4.63 9.58 5.11
CA ASN A 57 5.18 9.11 6.38
C ASN A 57 5.22 7.58 6.39
N ALA A 58 6.05 7.01 7.26
CA ALA A 58 5.98 5.60 7.57
C ALA A 58 4.69 5.31 8.36
N GLY A 59 4.06 4.19 8.05
CA GLY A 59 2.81 3.74 8.66
C GLY A 59 2.92 2.30 9.15
N PRO A 60 2.19 1.90 10.22
CA PRO A 60 2.16 0.52 10.64
C PRO A 60 1.32 -0.33 9.68
N VAL A 61 1.71 -1.59 9.52
CA VAL A 61 0.95 -2.63 8.84
C VAL A 61 0.79 -3.83 9.77
N PHE A 62 -0.41 -4.39 9.78
CA PHE A 62 -0.77 -5.60 10.52
C PHE A 62 -1.33 -6.63 9.57
N GLU A 63 -1.07 -7.91 9.83
CA GLU A 63 -1.57 -9.02 9.03
C GLU A 63 -1.97 -10.19 9.93
N ILE A 64 -3.07 -10.83 9.57
CA ILE A 64 -3.48 -12.12 10.10
C ILE A 64 -3.72 -13.06 8.92
N ALA A 65 -3.10 -14.24 8.92
CA ALA A 65 -3.22 -15.19 7.83
C ALA A 65 -3.49 -16.62 8.33
N TYR A 66 -4.35 -17.32 7.59
CA TYR A 66 -4.71 -18.70 7.83
C TYR A 66 -4.50 -19.53 6.56
N TYR A 67 -3.77 -20.64 6.67
CA TYR A 67 -3.50 -21.61 5.58
C TYR A 67 -2.90 -20.98 4.29
N GLY A 68 -2.27 -19.81 4.40
CA GLY A 68 -1.66 -19.10 3.27
C GLY A 68 -2.43 -17.87 2.78
N ILE A 69 -3.70 -17.70 3.17
CA ILE A 69 -4.49 -16.51 2.85
C ILE A 69 -4.51 -15.57 4.04
N GLY A 70 -4.15 -14.30 3.83
CA GLY A 70 -4.10 -13.28 4.87
C GLY A 70 -4.97 -12.07 4.58
N LEU A 71 -5.40 -11.44 5.66
CA LEU A 71 -5.95 -10.10 5.66
C LEU A 71 -4.92 -9.17 6.26
N SER A 72 -4.63 -8.08 5.56
CA SER A 72 -3.73 -7.03 6.03
C SER A 72 -4.45 -5.70 6.16
N PHE A 73 -4.02 -4.91 7.14
CA PHE A 73 -4.45 -3.54 7.35
C PHE A 73 -3.24 -2.64 7.45
N THR A 74 -3.24 -1.57 6.66
CA THR A 74 -2.21 -0.55 6.64
C THR A 74 -2.81 0.77 7.07
N ALA A 75 -2.18 1.44 8.03
CA ALA A 75 -2.50 2.81 8.39
C ALA A 75 -1.41 3.76 7.89
N LEU A 76 -1.74 4.67 6.98
CA LEU A 76 -0.78 5.58 6.35
C LEU A 76 -1.38 6.98 6.23
N LYS A 77 -0.50 7.98 6.27
CA LYS A 77 -0.85 9.38 6.02
C LYS A 77 0.07 9.95 4.97
N TYR A 78 -0.51 10.66 4.01
CA TYR A 78 0.23 11.45 3.02
C TYR A 78 0.09 12.92 3.35
N THR A 79 1.19 13.64 3.24
CA THR A 79 1.19 15.09 3.35
C THR A 79 1.51 15.67 1.99
N ASP A 80 0.68 16.59 1.53
CA ASP A 80 0.91 17.28 0.27
C ASP A 80 1.89 18.47 0.43
N GLN A 81 2.11 19.18 -0.67
CA GLN A 81 2.97 20.37 -0.70
C GLN A 81 2.42 21.58 0.06
N ASN A 82 1.13 21.59 0.40
CA ASN A 82 0.44 22.63 1.15
C ASN A 82 0.35 22.30 2.66
N ASN A 83 1.03 21.22 3.10
CA ASN A 83 0.97 20.65 4.45
C ASN A 83 -0.40 20.07 4.86
N GLU A 84 -1.28 19.82 3.89
CA GLU A 84 -2.53 19.12 4.14
C GLU A 84 -2.29 17.62 4.26
N THR A 85 -2.95 16.99 5.23
CA THR A 85 -2.74 15.57 5.55
C THR A 85 -3.94 14.73 5.14
N TYR A 86 -3.69 13.71 4.33
CA TYR A 86 -4.69 12.78 3.81
C TYR A 86 -4.50 11.38 4.38
N SER A 87 -5.61 10.74 4.79
CA SER A 87 -5.60 9.35 5.23
C SER A 87 -5.48 8.41 4.03
N ALA A 88 -4.45 7.57 4.03
CA ALA A 88 -4.14 6.61 2.97
C ALA A 88 -4.17 5.17 3.49
N ASN A 89 -5.10 4.90 4.42
CA ASN A 89 -5.30 3.57 4.99
C ASN A 89 -5.77 2.59 3.90
N ALA A 90 -5.37 1.32 4.04
CA ALA A 90 -5.73 0.29 3.09
C ALA A 90 -5.98 -1.06 3.78
N PHE A 91 -6.96 -1.79 3.27
CA PHE A 91 -7.12 -3.22 3.53
C PHE A 91 -6.57 -4.00 2.35
N GLY A 92 -5.89 -5.11 2.62
CA GLY A 92 -5.29 -5.97 1.62
C GLY A 92 -5.60 -7.43 1.87
N ILE A 93 -5.50 -8.21 0.79
CA ILE A 93 -5.51 -9.67 0.82
C ILE A 93 -4.10 -10.11 0.44
N THR A 94 -3.52 -11.01 1.24
CA THR A 94 -2.18 -11.56 1.00
C THR A 94 -2.26 -13.05 0.73
N PHE A 95 -1.42 -13.52 -0.19
CA PHE A 95 -1.26 -14.94 -0.48
C PHE A 95 0.19 -15.31 -0.17
N SER A 96 0.38 -16.37 0.59
CA SER A 96 1.68 -16.85 1.04
C SER A 96 1.74 -18.36 0.84
N GLY A 97 2.87 -18.83 0.31
CA GLY A 97 3.14 -20.23 0.05
C GLY A 97 4.63 -20.49 0.16
N VAL A 98 4.99 -21.72 0.48
CA VAL A 98 6.37 -22.20 0.45
C VAL A 98 6.52 -23.00 -0.84
N LEU A 99 7.56 -22.72 -1.62
CA LEU A 99 7.92 -23.57 -2.76
C LEU A 99 8.71 -24.77 -2.23
N PRO A 100 8.18 -26.01 -2.33
CA PRO A 100 8.91 -27.20 -1.91
C PRO A 100 10.05 -27.46 -2.91
N GLY A 101 11.30 -27.39 -2.44
CA GLY A 101 12.48 -27.60 -3.30
C GLY A 101 13.84 -27.22 -2.72
N MET A 102 13.91 -26.66 -1.51
CA MET A 102 15.18 -26.32 -0.84
C MET A 102 15.44 -27.16 0.43
N ASN A 103 14.95 -28.39 0.47
CA ASN A 103 15.51 -29.39 1.38
C ASN A 103 16.63 -30.12 0.63
N LYS A 104 17.88 -29.79 0.93
CA LYS A 104 18.99 -30.74 0.78
C LYS A 104 19.06 -31.59 2.03
#